data_AF-A0A378P0Z0-F1
#
_entry.id   AF-A0A378P0Z0-F1
#
_cell.length_a   1.000
_cell.length_b   1.000
_cell.length_c   1.000
_cell.angle_alpha   90.00
_cell.angle_beta   90.00
_cell.angle_gamma   90.00
#
_symmetry.space_group_name_H-M   'P 1'
#
loop_
_entity.id
_entity.type
_entity.pdbx_description
1 polymer ?
#
loop_
_entity_poly.entity_id
_entity_poly.type
_entity_poly.pdbx_seq_one_letter_code
_entity_poly.pdbx_strand_id
1 'polypeptide(L)'
;MSIYKYFSEFLKRTIIWDKVELSTITNQELSSLTDYFKCEQITSFLNCDIINFDNNDEPVFYANEYVDTKFIHYQLIRQKKY
;
A
#
# COMPACT_ATOMS: atom_id res chain seq x y z
N MET A 1 -10.26 -14.50 -1.97
CA MET A 1 -9.95 -14.65 -0.54
C MET A 1 -8.96 -13.55 -0.17
N SER A 2 -9.16 -12.86 0.96
CA SER A 2 -8.22 -11.80 1.39
C SER A 2 -6.88 -12.42 1.78
N ILE A 3 -5.77 -11.73 1.51
CA ILE A 3 -4.44 -12.18 1.94
C ILE A 3 -4.35 -12.28 3.47
N TYR A 4 -4.97 -11.34 4.20
CA TYR A 4 -5.05 -11.40 5.66
C TYR A 4 -5.78 -12.65 6.17
N LYS A 5 -6.83 -13.07 5.45
CA LYS A 5 -7.57 -14.30 5.76
C LYS A 5 -6.72 -15.54 5.48
N TYR A 6 -5.91 -15.52 4.42
CA TYR A 6 -4.97 -16.60 4.14
C TYR A 6 -3.93 -16.76 5.27
N PHE A 7 -3.33 -15.65 5.73
CA PHE A 7 -2.39 -15.67 6.85
C PHE A 7 -3.03 -16.22 8.14
N SER A 8 -4.24 -15.76 8.47
CA SER A 8 -4.89 -16.18 9.71
C SER A 8 -5.34 -17.63 9.69
N GLU A 9 -6.00 -18.09 8.62
CA GLU A 9 -6.59 -19.43 8.56
C GLU A 9 -5.58 -20.52 8.26
N PHE A 10 -4.61 -20.26 7.37
CA PHE A 10 -3.69 -21.28 6.88
C PHE A 10 -2.31 -21.21 7.52
N LEU A 11 -1.82 -20.00 7.81
CA LEU A 11 -0.49 -19.82 8.39
C LEU A 11 -0.52 -19.60 9.90
N LYS A 12 -1.72 -19.55 10.51
CA LYS A 12 -1.93 -19.29 11.94
C LYS A 12 -1.20 -18.02 12.42
N ARG A 13 -1.05 -17.04 11.52
CA ARG A 13 -0.46 -15.73 11.82
C ARG A 13 -1.50 -14.64 11.63
N THR A 14 -1.65 -13.78 12.62
CA THR A 14 -2.62 -12.68 12.58
C THR A 14 -1.86 -11.37 12.43
N ILE A 15 -2.09 -10.68 11.32
CA ILE A 15 -1.57 -9.32 11.10
C ILE A 15 -2.42 -8.35 11.90
N ILE A 16 -1.76 -7.48 12.68
CA ILE A 16 -2.44 -6.59 13.63
C ILE A 16 -2.20 -5.10 13.35
N TRP A 17 -1.10 -4.74 12.71
CA TRP A 17 -0.81 -3.38 12.29
C TRP A 17 0.16 -3.35 11.10
N ASP A 18 0.22 -2.21 10.42
CA ASP A 18 1.14 -1.97 9.33
C ASP A 18 1.90 -0.65 9.50
N LYS A 19 3.09 -0.60 8.90
CA LYS A 19 3.83 0.63 8.69
C LYS A 19 3.72 0.99 7.21
N VAL A 20 3.18 2.17 6.93
CA VAL A 20 3.06 2.70 5.57
C VAL A 20 3.97 3.91 5.41
N GLU A 21 4.91 3.84 4.47
CA GLU A 21 5.70 4.98 4.00
C GLU A 21 5.10 5.51 2.69
N LEU A 22 4.77 6.80 2.68
CA LEU A 22 4.13 7.46 1.54
C LEU A 22 5.15 8.27 0.76
N SER A 23 5.16 8.07 -0.56
CA SER A 23 5.96 8.85 -1.50
C SER A 23 5.20 8.99 -2.83
N THR A 24 5.85 9.56 -3.84
CA THR A 24 5.30 9.65 -5.19
C THR A 24 6.24 8.97 -6.16
N ILE A 25 5.68 8.32 -7.18
CA ILE A 25 6.44 7.72 -8.27
C ILE A 25 5.75 8.04 -9.59
N THR A 26 6.52 8.19 -10.65
CA THR A 26 5.97 8.33 -12.00
C THR A 26 6.08 7.02 -12.80
N ASN A 27 5.23 6.87 -13.81
CA ASN A 27 5.40 5.79 -14.79
C ASN A 27 6.68 5.93 -15.65
N GLN A 28 7.39 7.05 -15.58
CA GLN A 28 8.72 7.19 -16.18
C GLN A 28 9.80 6.54 -15.30
N GLU A 29 9.70 6.69 -13.97
CA GLU A 29 10.60 6.06 -13.00
C GLU A 29 10.34 4.54 -12.89
N LEU A 30 9.08 4.12 -13.00
CA LEU A 30 8.70 2.71 -13.06
C LEU A 30 7.82 2.43 -14.29
N SER A 31 8.46 1.99 -15.37
CA SER A 31 7.83 1.84 -16.69
C SER A 31 6.66 0.85 -16.72
N SER A 32 6.68 -0.18 -15.86
CA SER A 32 5.61 -1.18 -15.77
C SER A 32 4.25 -0.58 -15.40
N LEU A 33 4.21 0.56 -14.70
CA LEU A 33 2.97 1.26 -14.36
C LEU A 33 2.20 1.71 -15.60
N THR A 34 2.88 1.99 -16.70
CA THR A 34 2.24 2.37 -17.97
C THR A 34 1.28 1.29 -18.45
N ASP A 35 1.66 0.02 -18.36
CA ASP A 35 0.84 -1.10 -18.84
C ASP A 35 -0.32 -1.42 -17.90
N TYR A 36 -0.10 -1.31 -16.59
CA TYR A 36 -1.14 -1.56 -15.58
C TYR A 36 -2.21 -0.46 -15.55
N PHE A 37 -1.80 0.81 -15.66
CA PHE A 37 -2.69 1.97 -15.57
C PHE A 37 -3.07 2.58 -16.91
N LYS A 38 -2.59 2.02 -18.03
CA LYS A 38 -2.85 2.50 -19.40
C LYS A 38 -2.50 3.98 -19.57
N CYS A 39 -1.31 4.37 -19.12
CA CYS A 39 -0.88 5.76 -19.16
C CYS A 39 -0.58 6.22 -20.59
N GLU A 40 -1.24 7.29 -21.03
CA GLU A 40 -0.93 7.95 -22.33
C GLU A 40 0.16 9.02 -22.19
N GLN A 41 0.46 9.45 -20.97
CA GLN A 41 1.39 10.52 -20.63
C GLN A 41 2.09 10.25 -19.31
N ILE A 42 3.15 11.00 -19.00
CA ILE A 42 3.82 10.93 -17.71
C ILE A 42 2.81 11.25 -16.61
N THR A 43 2.60 10.28 -15.73
CA THR A 43 1.60 10.32 -14.66
C THR A 43 2.29 9.99 -13.36
N SER A 44 1.99 10.76 -12.32
CA SER A 44 2.45 10.53 -10.95
C SER A 44 1.39 9.76 -10.17
N PHE A 45 1.85 8.83 -9.36
CA PHE A 45 1.06 7.95 -8.50
C PHE A 45 1.47 8.16 -7.05
N LEU A 46 0.53 7.96 -6.13
CA LEU A 46 0.89 7.75 -4.74
C LEU A 46 1.53 6.37 -4.62
N ASN A 47 2.76 6.34 -4.10
CA ASN A 47 3.47 5.11 -3.76
C ASN A 47 3.33 4.86 -2.26
N CYS A 48 2.85 3.67 -1.90
CA CYS A 48 2.68 3.21 -0.54
C CYS A 48 3.58 2.00 -0.30
N ASP A 49 4.66 2.19 0.44
CA ASP A 49 5.54 1.12 0.89
C ASP A 49 5.06 0.59 2.24
N ILE A 50 4.56 -0.64 2.25
CA ILE A 50 3.81 -1.22 3.37
C ILE A 50 4.54 -2.43 3.93
N ILE A 51 4.80 -2.43 5.24
CA ILE A 51 5.25 -3.61 5.98
C ILE A 51 4.16 -3.98 6.97
N ASN A 52 3.70 -5.23 6.91
CA ASN A 52 2.66 -5.76 7.78
C ASN A 52 3.27 -6.54 8.94
N PHE A 53 2.77 -6.34 10.16
CA PHE A 53 3.31 -6.94 11.38
C PHE A 53 2.27 -7.82 12.09
N ASP A 54 2.74 -8.91 12.69
CA ASP A 54 1.91 -9.76 13.54
C ASP A 54 1.93 -9.34 15.02
N ASN A 55 1.27 -10.13 15.85
CA ASN A 55 1.10 -9.87 17.27
C ASN A 55 2.38 -9.95 18.11
N ASN A 56 3.50 -10.35 17.52
CA ASN A 56 4.82 -10.35 18.16
C ASN A 56 5.72 -9.23 17.60
N ASP A 57 5.15 -8.28 16.86
CA ASP A 57 5.87 -7.24 16.11
C ASP A 57 6.87 -7.80 15.08
N GLU A 58 6.65 -9.03 14.60
CA GLU A 58 7.46 -9.59 13.52
C GLU A 58 6.92 -9.14 12.16
N PRO A 59 7.79 -8.71 11.22
CA PRO A 59 7.37 -8.41 9.85
C PRO A 59 6.93 -9.69 9.15
N VAL A 60 5.71 -9.69 8.62
CA VAL A 60 5.07 -10.84 7.99
C VAL A 60 5.23 -10.80 6.47
N PHE A 61 4.89 -9.66 5.86
CA PHE A 61 5.08 -9.46 4.44
C PHE A 61 5.18 -7.97 4.10
N TYR A 62 5.81 -7.72 2.96
CA TYR A 62 5.93 -6.41 2.34
C TYR A 62 4.98 -6.31 1.14
N ALA A 63 4.29 -5.19 1.02
CA ALA A 63 3.51 -4.83 -0.15
C ALA A 63 3.91 -3.43 -0.59
N ASN A 64 3.92 -3.24 -1.89
CA ASN A 64 4.16 -1.96 -2.51
C ASN A 64 2.98 -1.65 -3.41
N GLU A 65 2.21 -0.64 -3.02
CA GLU A 65 0.95 -0.29 -3.67
C GLU A 65 1.10 1.04 -4.40
N TYR A 66 0.59 1.10 -5.63
CA TYR A 66 0.57 2.31 -6.44
C TYR A 66 -0.88 2.73 -6.68
N VAL A 67 -1.19 3.98 -6.38
CA VAL A 67 -2.56 4.51 -6.47
C VAL A 67 -2.59 5.70 -7.42
N ASP A 68 -3.44 5.63 -8.44
CA ASP A 68 -3.75 6.79 -9.27
C ASP A 68 -4.68 7.75 -8.50
N THR A 69 -4.09 8.85 -8.04
CA THR A 69 -4.81 9.82 -7.22
C THR A 69 -5.82 10.66 -7.99
N LYS A 70 -5.92 10.52 -9.32
CA LYS A 70 -7.05 11.10 -10.08
C LYS A 70 -8.35 10.37 -9.80
N PHE A 71 -8.28 9.09 -9.41
CA PHE A 71 -9.44 8.27 -9.10
C PHE A 71 -9.62 8.05 -7.60
N ILE A 72 -8.53 7.80 -6.86
CA ILE A 72 -8.59 7.49 -5.43
C ILE A 72 -7.68 8.45 -4.67
N HIS A 73 -8.29 9.33 -3.87
CA HIS A 73 -7.56 10.31 -3.07
C HIS A 73 -7.14 9.74 -1.72
N TYR A 74 -5.90 10.03 -1.29
CA TYR A 74 -5.49 9.81 0.09
C TYR A 74 -6.09 10.87 1.01
N GLN A 75 -6.64 10.44 2.15
CA GLN A 75 -7.23 11.32 3.15
C GLN A 75 -6.70 10.97 4.53
N LEU A 76 -6.23 11.98 5.27
CA LEU A 76 -5.81 11.85 6.65
C LEU A 76 -6.66 12.76 7.55
N ILE A 77 -7.53 12.16 8.34
CA ILE A 77 -8.38 12.89 9.28
C ILE A 77 -7.71 12.85 10.66
N ARG A 78 -7.36 14.03 11.19
CA ARG A 78 -6.76 14.17 12.53
C ARG A 78 -7.71 14.95 13.44
N GLN A 79 -8.15 14.33 14.54
CA GLN A 79 -8.88 15.03 15.60
C GLN A 79 -7.92 15.41 16.72
N LYS A 80 -7.70 16.72 16.90
CA LYS A 80 -6.98 17.23 18.07
C LYS A 80 -8.02 17.60 19.12
N LYS A 81 -8.17 16.76 20.15
CA LYS A 81 -8.92 17.11 21.36
C LYS A 81 -7.90 17.61 22.37
N TYR A 82 -8.06 18.86 22.81
CA TYR A 82 -7.41 19.42 23.98
C TYR A 82 -8.31 19.21 25.19
#